data_AF-A0A4V6RGY7-F1
#
_entry.id   AF-A0A4V6RGY7-F1
#
_cell.length_a   1.000
_cell.length_b   1.000
_cell.length_c   1.000
_cell.angle_alpha   90.00
_cell.angle_beta   90.00
_cell.angle_gamma   90.00
#
_symmetry.space_group_name_H-M   'P 1'
#
loop_
_entity.id
_entity.type
_entity.pdbx_description
1 polymer ?
#
loop_
_entity_poly.entity_id
_entity_poly.type
_entity_poly.pdbx_seq_one_letter_code
_entity_poly.pdbx_strand_id
1 'polypeptide(L)'
;MLAKLQPLLCSFARGLSTKPWKVTGLNHVAMVVPDVEKAATFYRDTFGVQVDKPFTAEAHGVHVAFVHMGNTKIELISPIDEHSPVAKFLERNKSGGLHHICVEEKLLEALYRYPVVQLIFGRHTSHQSRLTEQSLASVWVTQIQPRKLIITAWYRVTE
;
A
#
# COMPACT_ATOMS: atom_id res chain seq x y z
N MET A 1 -5.13 27.86 -28.70
CA MET A 1 -5.57 26.47 -28.97
C MET A 1 -5.85 25.66 -27.69
N LEU A 2 -5.17 25.92 -26.56
CA LEU A 2 -5.35 25.19 -25.29
C LEU A 2 -6.66 25.46 -24.52
N ALA A 3 -7.32 26.61 -24.71
CA ALA A 3 -8.56 26.95 -23.99
C ALA A 3 -9.83 26.22 -24.50
N LYS A 4 -9.76 25.49 -25.63
CA LYS A 4 -10.91 24.75 -26.20
C LYS A 4 -11.01 23.30 -25.73
N LEU A 5 -10.03 22.80 -24.97
CA LEU A 5 -9.98 21.41 -24.47
C LEU A 5 -10.43 21.26 -23.01
N GLN A 6 -10.55 22.36 -22.27
CA GLN A 6 -10.97 22.40 -20.88
C GLN A 6 -12.38 21.81 -20.61
N PRO A 7 -13.42 22.01 -21.47
CA PRO A 7 -14.74 21.43 -21.21
C PRO A 7 -14.82 19.92 -21.45
N LEU A 8 -13.91 19.32 -22.22
CA LEU A 8 -13.84 17.86 -22.44
C LEU A 8 -13.25 17.14 -21.22
N LEU A 9 -12.23 17.70 -20.58
CA LEU A 9 -11.68 17.19 -19.31
C LEU A 9 -12.71 17.26 -18.17
N CYS A 10 -13.52 18.32 -18.14
CA CYS A 10 -14.58 18.51 -17.13
C CYS A 10 -15.78 17.56 -17.32
N SER A 11 -15.99 17.02 -18.52
CA SER A 11 -17.02 16.00 -18.76
C SER A 11 -16.61 14.60 -18.31
N PHE A 12 -15.31 14.29 -18.28
CA PHE A 12 -14.81 12.97 -17.85
C PHE A 12 -14.90 12.77 -16.34
N ALA A 13 -14.78 13.84 -15.55
CA ALA A 13 -14.93 13.80 -14.10
C ALA A 13 -16.37 13.54 -13.62
N ARG A 14 -17.38 13.70 -14.49
CA ARG A 14 -18.81 13.51 -14.16
C ARG A 14 -19.28 12.05 -14.13
N GLY A 15 -18.44 11.11 -14.58
CA GLY A 15 -18.73 9.66 -14.55
C GLY A 15 -18.17 8.94 -13.33
N LEU A 16 -17.45 9.65 -12.45
CA LEU A 16 -16.90 9.06 -11.24
C LEU A 16 -18.05 8.87 -10.25
N SER A 17 -18.47 7.61 -10.08
CA SER A 17 -19.36 7.23 -8.99
C SER A 17 -18.83 7.81 -7.67
N THR A 18 -19.71 8.23 -6.77
CA THR A 18 -19.37 8.71 -5.41
C THR A 18 -19.59 7.63 -4.36
N LYS A 19 -20.09 6.46 -4.77
CA LYS A 19 -20.43 5.36 -3.86
C LYS A 19 -19.19 4.87 -3.09
N PRO A 20 -19.24 4.68 -1.77
CA PRO A 20 -18.10 4.17 -1.02
C PRO A 20 -17.67 2.78 -1.52
N TRP A 21 -16.37 2.49 -1.42
CA TRP A 21 -15.80 1.18 -1.74
C TRP A 21 -16.40 0.11 -0.83
N LYS A 22 -16.78 -1.04 -1.39
CA LYS A 22 -17.33 -2.14 -0.59
C LYS A 22 -16.21 -3.08 -0.15
N VAL A 23 -15.42 -2.61 0.81
CA VAL A 23 -14.36 -3.41 1.44
C VAL A 23 -14.99 -4.63 2.11
N THR A 24 -14.44 -5.81 1.84
CA THR A 24 -14.96 -7.09 2.36
C THR A 24 -14.04 -7.78 3.34
N GLY A 25 -12.77 -7.38 3.40
CA GLY A 25 -11.80 -8.00 4.30
C GLY A 25 -10.45 -7.32 4.27
N LEU A 26 -9.62 -7.63 5.27
CA LEU A 26 -8.22 -7.27 5.31
C LEU A 26 -7.42 -8.45 4.76
N ASN A 27 -6.83 -8.29 3.57
CA ASN A 27 -6.02 -9.35 2.94
C ASN A 27 -4.71 -9.56 3.73
N HIS A 28 -3.94 -8.48 3.93
CA HIS A 28 -2.71 -8.53 4.71
C HIS A 28 -2.29 -7.15 5.25
N VAL A 29 -1.39 -7.18 6.22
CA VAL A 29 -0.58 -6.02 6.66
C VAL A 29 0.86 -6.29 6.23
N ALA A 30 1.43 -5.43 5.40
CA ALA A 30 2.80 -5.58 4.94
C ALA A 30 3.76 -4.83 5.86
N MET A 31 4.81 -5.52 6.28
CA MET A 31 5.89 -4.98 7.11
C MET A 31 7.21 -5.14 6.40
N VAL A 32 7.91 -4.03 6.19
CA VAL A 32 9.29 -4.07 5.70
C VAL A 32 10.19 -4.44 6.88
N VAL A 33 11.02 -5.45 6.71
CA VAL A 33 11.97 -5.93 7.72
C VAL A 33 13.38 -5.96 7.15
N PRO A 34 14.42 -5.83 7.99
CA PRO A 34 15.80 -5.90 7.52
C PRO A 34 16.18 -7.29 6.98
N ASP A 35 15.59 -8.34 7.55
CA ASP A 35 15.92 -9.73 7.29
C ASP A 35 14.65 -10.58 7.48
N VAL A 36 14.14 -11.12 6.38
CA VAL A 36 12.87 -11.85 6.38
C VAL A 36 12.95 -13.18 7.14
N GLU A 37 14.11 -13.85 7.12
CA GLU A 37 14.33 -15.14 7.81
C GLU A 37 14.33 -14.96 9.32
N LYS A 38 15.02 -13.92 9.81
CA LYS A 38 15.01 -13.57 11.24
C LYS A 38 13.63 -13.15 11.71
N ALA A 39 12.93 -12.32 10.93
CA ALA A 39 11.57 -11.89 11.27
C ALA A 39 10.60 -13.09 11.28
N ALA A 40 10.63 -13.94 10.26
CA ALA A 40 9.82 -15.15 10.19
C ALA A 40 10.07 -16.08 11.39
N THR A 41 11.33 -16.26 11.75
CA THR A 41 11.75 -17.04 12.93
C THR A 41 11.22 -16.45 14.22
N PHE A 42 11.34 -15.13 14.41
CA PHE A 42 10.78 -14.45 15.58
C PHE A 42 9.28 -14.70 15.71
N TYR A 43 8.51 -14.55 14.63
CA TYR A 43 7.06 -14.77 14.69
C TYR A 43 6.70 -16.21 15.02
N ARG A 44 7.35 -17.17 14.36
CA ARG A 44 7.16 -18.61 14.58
C ARG A 44 7.46 -19.00 16.03
N ASP A 45 8.63 -18.61 16.53
CA ASP A 45 9.15 -19.14 17.80
C ASP A 45 8.59 -18.38 19.02
N THR A 46 8.22 -17.10 18.86
CA THR A 46 7.68 -16.29 19.96
C THR A 46 6.17 -16.44 20.10
N PHE A 47 5.44 -16.46 18.98
CA PHE A 47 3.97 -16.51 19.01
C PHE A 47 3.40 -17.90 18.69
N GLY A 48 4.23 -18.86 18.27
CA GLY A 48 3.78 -20.22 17.94
C GLY A 48 2.86 -20.28 16.72
N VAL A 49 2.91 -19.27 15.85
CA VAL A 49 2.04 -19.17 14.66
C VAL A 49 2.67 -19.84 13.44
N GLN A 50 1.83 -20.27 12.50
CA GLN A 50 2.32 -20.76 11.22
C GLN A 50 2.96 -19.61 10.43
N VAL A 51 4.18 -19.85 9.95
CA VAL A 51 4.89 -18.95 9.03
C VAL A 51 5.34 -19.75 7.82
N ASP A 52 5.07 -19.23 6.62
CA ASP A 52 5.56 -19.84 5.39
C ASP A 52 7.09 -19.72 5.32
N LYS A 53 7.75 -20.69 4.66
CA LYS A 53 9.18 -20.57 4.37
C LYS A 53 9.41 -19.31 3.51
N PRO A 54 10.41 -18.47 3.84
CA PRO A 54 10.67 -17.30 3.01
C PRO A 54 11.05 -17.69 1.58
N PHE A 55 10.62 -16.86 0.63
CA PHE A 55 10.89 -17.04 -0.79
C PHE A 55 11.18 -15.70 -1.48
N THR A 56 11.80 -15.77 -2.65
CA THR A 56 12.15 -14.59 -3.45
C THR A 56 11.05 -14.30 -4.47
N ALA A 57 10.48 -13.09 -4.42
CA ALA A 57 9.54 -12.59 -5.42
C ALA A 57 10.27 -11.62 -6.36
N GLU A 58 11.05 -12.16 -7.30
CA GLU A 58 11.95 -11.38 -8.17
C GLU A 58 11.22 -10.27 -8.95
N ALA A 59 10.02 -10.55 -9.47
CA ALA A 59 9.21 -9.56 -10.19
C ALA A 59 8.80 -8.34 -9.34
N HIS A 60 8.88 -8.47 -8.01
CA HIS A 60 8.57 -7.40 -7.06
C HIS A 60 9.81 -6.87 -6.33
N GLY A 61 11.00 -7.41 -6.61
CA GLY A 61 12.26 -6.97 -6.01
C GLY A 61 12.34 -7.22 -4.50
N VAL A 62 11.61 -8.19 -3.96
CA VAL A 62 11.54 -8.46 -2.50
C VAL A 62 11.64 -9.94 -2.16
N HIS A 63 12.24 -10.25 -1.02
CA HIS A 63 12.03 -11.52 -0.32
C HIS A 63 10.78 -11.40 0.54
N VAL A 64 10.01 -12.48 0.64
CA VAL A 64 8.68 -12.49 1.26
C VAL A 64 8.53 -13.68 2.19
N ALA A 65 7.87 -13.47 3.33
CA ALA A 65 7.30 -14.53 4.16
C ALA A 65 5.92 -14.15 4.66
N PHE A 66 5.01 -15.11 4.77
CA PHE A 66 3.67 -14.88 5.28
C PHE A 66 3.52 -15.48 6.68
N VAL A 67 3.12 -14.65 7.64
CA VAL A 67 2.70 -15.05 8.97
C VAL A 67 1.18 -15.17 8.99
N HIS A 68 0.64 -16.34 9.30
CA HIS A 68 -0.80 -16.60 9.25
C HIS A 68 -1.47 -16.26 10.57
N MET A 69 -2.44 -15.34 10.55
CA MET A 69 -3.15 -14.82 11.73
C MET A 69 -4.64 -15.18 11.70
N GLY A 70 -4.99 -16.36 11.18
CA GLY A 70 -6.37 -16.81 11.05
C GLY A 70 -7.10 -16.15 9.89
N ASN A 71 -7.73 -14.99 10.12
CA ASN A 71 -8.54 -14.29 9.12
C ASN A 71 -7.75 -13.34 8.21
N THR A 72 -6.46 -13.12 8.51
CA THR A 72 -5.56 -12.24 7.75
C THR A 72 -4.11 -12.72 7.84
N LYS A 73 -3.20 -12.01 7.18
CA LYS A 73 -1.77 -12.32 7.17
C LYS A 73 -0.93 -11.09 7.49
N ILE A 74 0.23 -11.31 8.09
CA ILE A 74 1.34 -10.34 8.04
C ILE A 74 2.24 -10.77 6.88
N GLU A 75 2.46 -9.87 5.93
CA GLU A 75 3.41 -10.07 4.84
C GLU A 75 4.72 -9.38 5.22
N LEU A 76 5.73 -10.19 5.55
CA LEU A 76 7.07 -9.71 5.86
C LEU A 76 7.82 -9.57 4.54
N ILE A 77 8.34 -8.39 4.26
CA ILE A 77 9.10 -8.12 3.04
C ILE A 77 10.47 -7.53 3.35
N SER A 78 11.52 -8.00 2.68
CA SER A 78 12.83 -7.37 2.71
C SER A 78 13.34 -7.16 1.28
N PRO A 79 14.14 -6.13 1.01
CA PRO A 79 14.67 -5.90 -0.33
C PRO A 79 15.58 -7.06 -0.76
N ILE A 80 15.54 -7.42 -2.05
CA ILE A 80 16.55 -8.33 -2.65
C ILE A 80 17.87 -7.59 -2.84
N ASP A 81 17.78 -6.33 -3.27
CA ASP A 81 18.92 -5.45 -3.55
C ASP A 81 18.55 -3.97 -3.34
N GLU A 82 19.49 -3.08 -3.65
CA GLU A 82 19.34 -1.62 -3.54
C GLU A 82 18.31 -1.01 -4.51
N HIS A 83 17.90 -1.73 -5.55
CA HIS A 83 16.89 -1.29 -6.52
C HIS A 83 15.47 -1.66 -6.12
N SER A 84 15.31 -2.45 -5.04
CA SER A 84 14.02 -2.82 -4.49
C SER A 84 13.13 -1.61 -4.18
N PRO A 85 11.80 -1.68 -4.42
CA PRO A 85 10.87 -0.59 -4.12
C PRO A 85 10.83 -0.22 -2.63
N VAL A 86 11.26 -1.12 -1.73
CA VAL A 86 11.29 -0.90 -0.28
C VAL A 86 12.68 -0.56 0.27
N ALA A 87 13.73 -0.50 -0.57
CA ALA A 87 15.10 -0.20 -0.13
C ALA A 87 15.18 1.16 0.59
N LYS A 88 14.62 2.22 -0.01
CA LYS A 88 14.57 3.56 0.59
C LYS A 88 13.76 3.63 1.88
N PHE A 89 12.73 2.79 2.02
CA PHE A 89 11.96 2.71 3.26
C PHE A 89 12.83 2.15 4.38
N LEU A 90 13.53 1.05 4.11
CA LEU A 90 14.41 0.40 5.08
C LEU A 90 15.64 1.26 5.41
N GLU A 91 16.13 2.05 4.45
CA GLU A 91 17.19 3.03 4.71
C GLU A 91 16.80 4.05 5.78
N ARG A 92 15.55 4.54 5.74
CA ARG A 92 15.00 5.51 6.69
C ARG A 92 14.57 4.85 8.00
N ASN A 93 14.12 3.61 7.94
CA ASN A 93 13.61 2.83 9.07
C ASN A 93 14.48 1.60 9.25
N LYS A 94 15.66 1.77 9.85
CA LYS A 94 16.69 0.71 9.93
C LYS A 94 16.22 -0.57 10.62
N SER A 95 15.25 -0.48 11.53
CA SER A 95 14.65 -1.61 12.24
C SER A 95 13.45 -2.23 11.51
N GLY A 96 13.10 -1.72 10.32
CA GLY A 96 11.86 -2.06 9.63
C GLY A 96 10.65 -1.26 10.13
N GLY A 97 9.46 -1.64 9.68
CA GLY A 97 8.20 -1.01 10.07
C GLY A 97 7.00 -1.41 9.21
N LEU A 98 5.82 -0.97 9.63
CA LEU A 98 4.59 -1.13 8.85
C LEU A 98 4.68 -0.29 7.58
N HIS A 99 4.45 -0.92 6.43
CA HIS A 99 4.58 -0.29 5.13
C HIS A 99 3.22 -0.02 4.49
N HIS A 100 2.34 -1.02 4.44
CA HIS A 100 1.01 -0.83 3.86
C HIS A 100 0.00 -1.84 4.41
N ILE A 101 -1.28 -1.57 4.19
CA ILE A 101 -2.36 -2.54 4.39
C ILE A 101 -2.99 -2.86 3.05
N CYS A 102 -3.39 -4.11 2.84
CA CYS A 102 -4.11 -4.52 1.65
C CYS A 102 -5.50 -4.99 2.05
N VAL A 103 -6.53 -4.39 1.44
CA VAL A 103 -7.93 -4.73 1.68
C VAL A 103 -8.55 -5.35 0.43
N GLU A 104 -9.51 -6.24 0.64
CA GLU A 104 -10.27 -6.87 -0.43
C GLU A 104 -11.54 -6.08 -0.73
N GLU A 105 -11.95 -6.09 -2.00
CA GLU A 105 -13.14 -5.39 -2.46
C GLU A 105 -13.93 -6.27 -3.44
N LYS A 106 -15.26 -6.22 -3.37
CA LYS A 106 -16.16 -7.18 -4.03
C LYS A 106 -16.38 -6.93 -5.53
N LEU A 107 -15.92 -5.82 -6.08
CA LEU A 107 -16.35 -5.31 -7.38
C LEU A 107 -15.17 -4.81 -8.23
N LEU A 108 -14.99 -5.39 -9.42
CA LEU A 108 -13.96 -4.96 -10.39
C LEU A 108 -14.16 -3.51 -10.89
N GLU A 109 -15.26 -2.84 -10.52
CA GLU A 109 -15.52 -1.42 -10.78
C GLU A 109 -14.41 -0.49 -10.26
N ALA A 110 -13.64 -0.92 -9.26
CA ALA A 110 -12.42 -0.26 -8.78
C ALA A 110 -11.52 0.24 -9.93
N LEU A 111 -11.25 -0.64 -10.90
CA LEU A 111 -10.35 -0.37 -12.02
C LEU A 111 -10.97 0.59 -13.05
N TYR A 112 -12.29 0.54 -13.21
CA TYR A 112 -13.04 1.42 -14.12
C TYR A 112 -13.33 2.80 -13.52
N ARG A 113 -13.25 2.92 -12.19
CA ARG A 113 -13.49 4.18 -11.46
C ARG A 113 -12.31 5.13 -11.49
N TYR A 114 -11.10 4.65 -11.77
CA TYR A 114 -9.92 5.51 -11.90
C TYR A 114 -9.07 5.06 -13.09
N PRO A 115 -9.29 5.58 -14.31
CA PRO A 115 -8.40 5.34 -15.44
C PRO A 115 -6.99 5.98 -15.29
N VAL A 116 -6.56 6.36 -14.08
CA VAL A 116 -5.37 7.22 -13.84
C VAL A 116 -4.48 6.73 -12.69
N VAL A 117 -4.53 5.45 -12.30
CA VAL A 117 -3.50 4.92 -11.37
C VAL A 117 -2.14 4.71 -12.07
N GLN A 118 -2.13 4.74 -13.41
CA GLN A 118 -0.90 4.65 -14.21
C GLN A 118 -0.08 5.96 -14.29
N LEU A 119 -0.55 7.07 -13.71
CA LEU A 119 0.07 8.41 -13.90
C LEU A 119 0.57 9.09 -12.60
N ILE A 120 0.63 8.40 -11.46
CA ILE A 120 1.26 8.96 -10.25
C ILE A 120 2.76 8.59 -10.20
N PHE A 121 3.45 8.89 -11.31
CA PHE A 121 4.80 9.47 -11.26
C PHE A 121 4.66 10.89 -11.85
N GLY A 122 4.01 11.78 -11.12
CA GLY A 122 3.70 13.13 -11.62
C GLY A 122 3.09 14.04 -10.56
N ARG A 123 3.60 15.27 -10.49
CA ARG A 123 3.40 16.30 -9.45
C ARG A 123 1.95 16.67 -9.10
N HIS A 124 1.78 17.03 -7.81
CA HIS A 124 0.89 18.06 -7.23
C HIS A 124 -0.61 18.08 -7.54
N THR A 125 -1.43 18.13 -6.47
CA THR A 125 -2.23 19.34 -6.16
C THR A 125 -2.54 19.44 -4.66
N SER A 126 -2.24 20.61 -4.12
CA SER A 126 -2.57 21.09 -2.78
C SER A 126 -4.06 21.42 -2.65
N HIS A 127 -4.76 20.73 -1.76
CA HIS A 127 -5.93 21.28 -1.07
C HIS A 127 -5.92 20.81 0.38
N GLN A 128 -5.15 21.55 1.17
CA GLN A 128 -5.04 21.38 2.61
C GLN A 128 -6.19 22.19 3.24
N SER A 129 -7.39 21.60 3.28
CA SER A 129 -8.46 22.16 4.10
C SER A 129 -8.16 21.83 5.56
N ARG A 130 -7.99 22.90 6.36
CA ARG A 130 -7.74 22.91 7.82
C ARG A 130 -8.39 21.74 8.55
N LEU A 131 -7.56 20.76 8.92
CA LEU A 131 -7.84 19.89 10.06
C LEU A 131 -6.81 20.26 11.11
N THR A 132 -7.32 20.74 12.23
CA THR A 132 -6.58 21.24 13.38
C THR A 132 -5.68 20.15 13.95
N GLU A 133 -4.38 20.38 13.89
CA GLU A 133 -3.33 19.99 14.84
C GLU A 133 -3.54 18.71 15.68
N GLN A 134 -3.75 17.56 15.03
CA GLN A 134 -3.56 16.23 15.61
C GLN A 134 -3.03 15.32 14.50
N SER A 135 -1.77 14.91 14.61
CA SER A 135 -1.10 13.85 13.84
C SER A 135 -1.66 13.63 12.42
N LEU A 136 -1.21 14.38 11.42
CA LEU A 136 -1.66 14.21 10.03
C LEU A 136 -1.12 12.88 9.47
N ALA A 137 -1.90 11.81 9.61
CA ALA A 137 -1.70 10.59 8.83
C ALA A 137 -2.26 10.82 7.42
N SER A 138 -1.40 10.72 6.40
CA SER A 138 -1.86 10.75 5.01
C SER A 138 -2.03 9.32 4.51
N VAL A 139 -3.25 8.96 4.14
CA VAL A 139 -3.62 7.61 3.68
C VAL A 139 -3.87 7.67 2.18
N TRP A 140 -3.16 6.85 1.42
CA TRP A 140 -3.22 6.83 -0.04
C TRP A 140 -3.46 5.43 -0.54
N VAL A 141 -4.39 5.26 -1.49
CA VAL A 141 -4.43 4.04 -2.31
C VAL A 141 -3.27 4.13 -3.29
N THR A 142 -2.28 3.26 -3.14
CA THR A 142 -1.04 3.28 -3.92
C THR A 142 -1.05 2.29 -5.08
N GLN A 143 -1.84 1.22 -4.96
CA GLN A 143 -2.00 0.25 -6.03
C GLN A 143 -3.40 -0.37 -6.00
N ILE A 144 -3.96 -0.57 -7.19
CA ILE A 144 -5.23 -1.26 -7.40
C ILE A 144 -4.95 -2.54 -8.20
N GLN A 145 -5.43 -3.66 -7.70
CA GLN A 145 -5.41 -4.96 -8.39
C GLN A 145 -6.85 -5.50 -8.46
N PRO A 146 -7.14 -6.49 -9.32
CA PRO A 146 -8.44 -7.16 -9.31
C PRO A 146 -8.81 -7.64 -7.90
N ARG A 147 -9.88 -7.06 -7.33
CA ARG A 147 -10.40 -7.33 -5.97
C ARG A 147 -9.49 -6.94 -4.79
N LYS A 148 -8.38 -6.24 -5.00
CA LYS A 148 -7.48 -5.79 -3.93
C LYS A 148 -7.12 -4.33 -4.06
N LEU A 149 -7.08 -3.64 -2.92
CA LEU A 149 -6.60 -2.27 -2.79
C LEU A 149 -5.42 -2.26 -1.84
N ILE A 150 -4.29 -1.72 -2.28
CA ILE A 150 -3.12 -1.50 -1.45
C ILE A 150 -3.15 -0.05 -0.99
N ILE A 151 -3.12 0.12 0.32
CA ILE A 151 -3.25 1.40 1.00
C ILE A 151 -1.98 1.63 1.81
N THR A 152 -1.25 2.67 1.46
CA THR A 152 -0.06 3.11 2.19
C THR A 152 -0.45 4.31 3.04
N ALA A 153 -0.24 4.20 4.35
CA ALA A 153 -0.41 5.31 5.27
C ALA A 153 0.96 5.81 5.72
N TRP A 154 1.20 7.11 5.55
CA TRP A 154 2.38 7.76 6.12
C TRP A 154 1.95 8.50 7.38
N TYR A 155 2.52 8.09 8.51
CA TYR A 155 2.38 8.78 9.77
C TYR A 155 3.61 9.65 9.99
N ARG A 156 3.40 10.95 10.20
CA ARG A 156 4.45 11.82 10.74
C ARG A 156 4.28 11.81 12.26
N VAL A 157 5.15 11.10 12.95
CA VAL A 157 5.30 11.26 14.39
C VAL A 157 6.01 12.60 14.58
N THR A 158 5.29 13.59 15.09
CA THR A 158 5.89 14.84 15.56
C THR A 158 6.32 14.60 17.00
N GLU A 159 7.61 14.74 17.27
CA GLU A 159 8.12 14.90 18.65
C GLU A 159 7.71 16.25 19.22
#